data_AF-A0A7C9P695-F1
#
_entry.id   AF-A0A7C9P695-F1
#
_cell.length_a   1.000
_cell.length_b   1.000
_cell.length_c   1.000
_cell.angle_alpha   90.00
_cell.angle_beta   90.00
_cell.angle_gamma   90.00
#
_symmetry.space_group_name_H-M   'P 1'
#
loop_
_entity.id
_entity.type
_entity.pdbx_description
1 polymer ?
#
loop_
_entity_poly.entity_id
_entity_poly.type
_entity_poly.pdbx_seq_one_letter_code
_entity_poly.pdbx_strand_id
1 'polypeptide(L)'
;MAGGFRRGNRKRLPKLEGRGELQSLEREGPFKEWLGMPDLYRYFLVVEGEKYSYQTEDGELPVTVGDKVVFRYKETKGGNWIDRNSLGKAIDPSEYQ
;
A
#
# COMPACT_ATOMS: atom_id res chain seq x y z
N MET A 1 8.96 40.69 12.94
CA MET A 1 7.75 39.89 13.22
C MET A 1 7.97 38.49 12.66
N ALA A 2 8.26 37.49 13.50
CA ALA A 2 8.40 36.10 13.06
C ALA A 2 7.09 35.37 13.38
N GLY A 3 6.30 35.08 12.35
CA GLY A 3 5.03 34.35 12.48
C GLY A 3 5.28 32.90 12.90
N GLY A 4 4.70 32.51 14.04
CA GLY A 4 4.86 31.19 14.63
C GLY A 4 4.29 30.07 13.76
N PHE A 5 5.16 29.29 13.12
CA PHE A 5 4.80 28.00 12.55
C PHE A 5 4.53 26.99 13.67
N ARG A 6 3.30 27.01 14.21
CA ARG A 6 2.84 25.89 15.04
C ARG A 6 2.68 24.68 14.12
N ARG A 7 3.62 23.73 14.19
CA ARG A 7 3.44 22.37 13.64
C ARG A 7 2.08 21.88 14.14
N GLY A 8 1.13 21.74 13.22
CA GLY A 8 -0.25 21.44 13.56
C GLY A 8 -0.32 20.18 14.41
N ASN A 9 -0.79 20.32 15.65
CA ASN A 9 -1.00 19.23 16.61
C ASN A 9 -2.22 18.38 16.23
N ARG A 10 -2.42 18.16 14.92
CA ARG A 10 -3.56 17.43 14.38
C ARG A 10 -3.23 15.95 14.52
N LYS A 11 -3.82 15.32 15.53
CA LYS A 11 -3.78 13.87 15.74
C LYS A 11 -4.28 13.22 14.45
N ARG A 12 -3.37 12.70 13.62
CA ARG A 12 -3.76 11.92 12.44
C ARG A 12 -4.47 10.67 12.96
N LEU A 13 -5.68 10.42 12.47
CA LEU A 13 -6.35 9.16 12.76
C LEU A 13 -5.43 8.02 12.33
N PRO A 14 -5.30 6.97 13.16
CA PRO A 14 -4.52 5.80 12.79
C PRO A 14 -5.11 5.22 11.50
N LYS A 15 -4.23 4.75 10.62
CA LYS A 15 -4.63 4.02 9.41
C LYS A 15 -5.23 2.69 9.83
N LEU A 16 -6.15 2.17 9.03
CA LEU A 16 -6.71 0.85 9.23
C LEU A 16 -5.66 -0.20 8.86
N GLU A 17 -5.80 -1.39 9.44
CA GLU A 17 -4.89 -2.51 9.22
C GLU A 17 -5.63 -3.60 8.46
N GLY A 18 -4.99 -4.14 7.42
CA GLY A 18 -5.50 -5.25 6.63
C GLY A 18 -4.54 -6.43 6.70
N ARG A 19 -5.09 -7.63 6.79
CA ARG A 19 -4.34 -8.89 6.78
C ARG A 19 -5.18 -9.97 6.11
N GLY A 20 -4.54 -10.83 5.32
CA GLY A 20 -5.23 -11.97 4.71
C GLY A 20 -4.40 -12.64 3.64
N GLU A 21 -4.97 -13.64 2.98
CA GLU A 21 -4.38 -14.27 1.81
C GLU A 21 -4.57 -13.38 0.57
N LEU A 22 -3.50 -13.16 -0.19
CA LEU A 22 -3.54 -12.46 -1.45
C LEU A 22 -4.14 -13.37 -2.53
N GLN A 23 -5.34 -13.06 -2.99
CA GLN A 23 -6.08 -13.88 -3.97
C GLN A 23 -5.85 -13.45 -5.41
N SER A 24 -5.60 -12.16 -5.64
CA SER A 24 -5.32 -11.63 -6.98
C SER A 24 -4.36 -10.44 -6.89
N LEU A 25 -3.50 -10.30 -7.90
CA LEU A 25 -2.55 -9.22 -8.07
C LEU A 25 -2.51 -8.79 -9.53
N GLU A 26 -2.99 -7.58 -9.82
CA GLU A 26 -2.96 -6.99 -11.15
C GLU A 26 -2.10 -5.73 -11.14
N ARG A 27 -1.28 -5.53 -12.19
CA ARG A 27 -0.38 -4.37 -12.32
C ARG A 27 -0.80 -3.47 -13.47
N GLU A 28 -0.83 -2.18 -13.21
CA GLU A 28 -1.13 -1.11 -14.17
C GLU A 28 0.02 -0.08 -14.18
N GLY A 29 0.35 0.45 -15.36
CA GLY A 29 1.48 1.36 -15.58
C GLY A 29 2.63 0.73 -16.40
N PRO A 30 3.78 1.42 -16.53
CA PRO A 30 4.18 2.60 -15.76
C PRO A 30 3.50 3.90 -16.20
N PHE A 31 3.19 4.76 -15.24
CA PHE A 31 2.72 6.12 -15.47
C PHE A 31 3.92 7.08 -15.43
N LYS A 32 4.01 7.97 -16.42
CA LYS A 32 5.00 9.06 -16.53
C LYS A 32 4.31 10.34 -17.02
N GLU A 33 4.27 11.37 -16.18
CA GLU A 33 3.63 12.66 -16.52
C GLU A 33 4.63 13.69 -17.08
N TRP A 34 5.93 13.54 -16.78
CA TRP A 34 7.00 14.41 -17.31
C TRP A 34 8.30 13.65 -17.52
N LEU A 35 9.19 14.23 -18.34
CA LEU A 35 10.53 13.69 -18.57
C LEU A 35 11.34 13.73 -17.27
N GLY A 36 11.81 12.56 -16.82
CA GLY A 36 12.54 12.40 -15.56
C GLY A 36 11.68 12.01 -14.35
N MET A 37 10.37 11.83 -14.52
CA MET A 37 9.53 11.22 -13.48
C MET A 37 9.91 9.74 -13.31
N PRO A 38 10.04 9.23 -12.07
CA PRO A 38 10.18 7.81 -11.83
C PRO A 38 8.96 7.05 -12.37
N ASP A 39 9.17 5.80 -12.80
CA ASP A 39 8.09 4.91 -13.22
C ASP A 39 7.16 4.64 -12.03
N LEU A 40 5.91 5.11 -12.11
CA LEU A 40 4.89 4.80 -11.11
C LEU A 40 4.04 3.63 -11.58
N TYR A 41 3.90 2.63 -10.72
CA TYR A 41 3.03 1.48 -10.91
C TYR A 41 1.87 1.54 -9.95
N ARG A 42 0.70 1.09 -10.40
CA ARG A 42 -0.46 0.86 -9.56
C ARG A 42 -0.79 -0.64 -9.57
N TYR A 43 -0.89 -1.22 -8.39
CA TYR A 43 -1.30 -2.59 -8.19
C TYR A 43 -2.72 -2.62 -7.63
N PHE A 44 -3.54 -3.50 -8.20
CA PHE A 44 -4.85 -3.85 -7.67
C PHE A 44 -4.73 -5.22 -6.99
N LEU A 45 -4.99 -5.24 -5.70
CA LEU A 45 -4.87 -6.43 -4.86
C LEU A 45 -6.27 -6.85 -4.41
N VAL A 46 -6.53 -8.15 -4.41
CA VAL A 46 -7.70 -8.74 -3.76
C VAL A 46 -7.20 -9.56 -2.58
N VAL A 47 -7.59 -9.18 -1.36
CA VAL A 47 -7.20 -9.84 -0.12
C VAL A 47 -8.47 -10.23 0.61
N GLU A 48 -8.68 -11.52 0.88
CA GLU A 48 -9.91 -12.03 1.51
C GLU A 48 -11.21 -11.56 0.80
N GLY A 49 -11.16 -11.36 -0.52
CA GLY A 49 -12.29 -10.85 -1.31
C GLY A 49 -12.45 -9.32 -1.30
N GLU A 50 -11.68 -8.58 -0.50
CA GLU A 50 -11.67 -7.12 -0.47
C GLU A 50 -10.65 -6.54 -1.47
N LYS A 51 -11.04 -5.45 -2.15
CA LYS A 51 -10.24 -4.79 -3.19
C LYS A 51 -9.43 -3.64 -2.61
N TYR A 52 -8.14 -3.62 -2.91
CA TYR A 52 -7.21 -2.59 -2.51
C TYR A 52 -6.39 -2.07 -3.69
N SER A 53 -6.01 -0.80 -3.63
CA SER A 53 -5.09 -0.16 -4.56
C SER A 53 -3.78 0.18 -3.86
N TYR A 54 -2.66 -0.12 -4.49
CA TYR A 54 -1.32 0.16 -4.00
C TYR A 54 -0.51 0.86 -5.09
N GLN A 55 0.20 1.94 -4.75
CA GLN A 55 1.00 2.68 -5.73
C GLN A 55 2.44 2.74 -5.25
N THR A 56 3.36 2.33 -6.11
CA THR A 56 4.80 2.33 -5.82
C THR A 56 5.62 2.68 -7.06
N GLU A 57 6.89 3.00 -6.84
CA GLU A 57 7.90 3.18 -7.90
C GLU A 57 8.53 1.84 -8.31
N ASP A 58 8.28 0.78 -7.53
CA ASP A 58 8.80 -0.56 -7.81
C ASP A 58 7.97 -1.31 -8.87
N GLY A 59 8.67 -1.79 -9.90
CA GLY A 59 8.08 -2.57 -10.98
C GLY A 59 7.66 -3.99 -10.59
N GLU A 60 8.09 -4.46 -9.42
CA GLU A 60 7.79 -5.79 -8.89
C GLU A 60 7.53 -5.70 -7.38
N LEU A 61 6.62 -6.54 -6.88
CA LEU A 61 6.30 -6.61 -5.44
C LEU A 61 6.90 -7.86 -4.81
N PRO A 62 7.33 -7.79 -3.53
CA PRO A 62 7.84 -8.95 -2.79
C PRO A 62 6.73 -9.89 -2.28
N VAL A 63 5.55 -9.87 -2.89
CA VAL A 63 4.39 -10.68 -2.53
C VAL A 63 3.78 -11.31 -3.78
N THR A 64 3.28 -12.52 -3.63
CA THR A 64 2.69 -13.34 -4.69
C THR A 64 1.32 -13.87 -4.29
N VAL A 65 0.49 -14.24 -5.27
CA VAL A 65 -0.83 -14.83 -5.00
C VAL A 65 -0.66 -16.10 -4.15
N GLY A 66 -1.45 -16.23 -3.09
CA GLY A 66 -1.33 -17.27 -2.07
C GLY A 66 -0.49 -16.84 -0.84
N ASP A 67 0.27 -15.76 -0.92
CA ASP A 67 0.97 -15.24 0.26
C ASP A 67 0.00 -14.63 1.25
N LYS A 68 0.24 -14.87 2.54
CA LYS A 68 -0.37 -14.06 3.59
C LYS A 68 0.29 -12.69 3.61
N VAL A 69 -0.49 -11.63 3.51
CA VAL A 69 0.00 -10.25 3.48
C VAL A 69 -0.53 -9.46 4.68
N VAL A 70 0.24 -8.47 5.11
CA VAL A 70 -0.13 -7.47 6.11
C VAL A 70 0.15 -6.09 5.56
N PHE A 71 -0.73 -5.14 5.82
CA PHE A 71 -0.59 -3.77 5.37
C PHE A 71 -1.45 -2.80 6.16
N ARG A 72 -1.18 -1.51 5.97
CA ARG A 72 -2.06 -0.43 6.45
C ARG A 72 -2.73 0.22 5.26
N TYR A 73 -3.97 0.63 5.42
CA TYR A 73 -4.70 1.30 4.36
C TYR A 73 -5.52 2.48 4.88
N LYS A 74 -5.98 3.31 3.95
CA LYS A 74 -6.98 4.34 4.16
C LYS A 74 -8.15 4.07 3.25
N GLU A 75 -9.35 4.26 3.77
CA GLU A 75 -10.55 4.28 2.95
C GLU A 75 -10.72 5.68 2.37
N THR A 76 -11.07 5.74 1.09
CA THR A 76 -11.39 6.97 0.39
C THR A 76 -12.66 6.76 -0.42
N LYS A 77 -13.28 7.83 -0.93
CA LYS A 77 -14.40 7.71 -1.87
C LYS A 77 -14.04 6.90 -3.13
N GLY A 78 -12.76 6.84 -3.48
CA GLY A 78 -12.24 6.08 -4.62
C GLY A 78 -11.75 4.66 -4.26
N GLY A 79 -12.13 4.12 -3.10
CA GLY A 79 -11.74 2.79 -2.65
C GLY A 79 -10.65 2.78 -1.57
N ASN A 80 -10.14 1.58 -1.30
CA ASN A 80 -9.18 1.30 -0.24
C ASN A 80 -7.75 1.42 -0.76
N TRP A 81 -6.95 2.31 -0.15
CA TRP A 81 -5.59 2.61 -0.59
C TRP A 81 -4.57 2.16 0.44
N ILE A 82 -3.72 1.22 0.04
CA ILE A 82 -2.61 0.72 0.85
C ILE A 82 -1.54 1.81 0.96
N ASP A 83 -0.97 1.93 2.16
CA ASP A 83 0.13 2.83 2.44
C ASP A 83 1.43 2.34 1.79
N ARG A 84 2.14 3.26 1.13
CA ARG A 84 3.28 3.00 0.25
C ARG A 84 4.38 2.11 0.85
N ASN A 85 4.60 2.16 2.16
CA ASN A 85 5.68 1.39 2.81
C ASN A 85 5.15 0.35 3.80
N SER A 86 3.89 -0.06 3.64
CA SER A 86 3.24 -0.96 4.62
C SER A 86 2.98 -2.36 4.12
N LEU A 87 3.01 -2.58 2.80
CA LEU A 87 2.74 -3.90 2.23
C LEU A 87 3.91 -4.84 2.52
N GLY A 88 3.64 -5.93 3.24
CA GLY A 88 4.62 -6.96 3.52
C GLY A 88 4.00 -8.34 3.56
N LYS A 89 4.83 -9.36 3.34
CA LYS A 89 4.48 -10.76 3.57
C LYS A 89 4.44 -11.03 5.07
N ALA A 90 3.33 -11.59 5.55
CA ALA A 90 3.21 -12.10 6.90
C ALA A 90 3.98 -13.42 6.97
N ILE A 91 4.92 -13.51 7.92
CA ILE A 91 5.68 -14.73 8.19
C ILE A 91 5.08 -15.36 9.42
N ASP A 92 4.62 -16.62 9.31
CA ASP A 92 4.27 -17.40 10.49
C ASP A 92 5.54 -18.02 11.08
N PRO A 93 5.84 -17.81 12.37
CA PRO A 93 7.04 -18.38 12.99
C PRO A 93 7.03 -19.92 13.01
N SER A 94 5.87 -20.55 12.85
CA SER A 94 5.74 -22.02 12.79
C SER A 94 6.13 -22.59 11.42
N GLU A 95 6.18 -21.74 10.38
CA GLU A 95 6.61 -22.13 9.03
C GLU A 95 8.12 -21.97 8.82
N TYR A 96 8.85 -21.43 9.82
CA TYR A 96 10.29 -21.26 9.77
C TYR A 96 10.96 -22.49 10.41
N GLN A 97 11.43 -23.43 9.59
CA GLN A 97 12.14 -24.65 10.01
C GLN A 97 13.66 -24.50 9.90
#